data_AF-A0A6L8I997-F1
#
_entry.id   AF-A0A6L8I997-F1
#
_cell.length_a   1.000
_cell.length_b   1.000
_cell.length_c   1.000
_cell.angle_alpha   90.00
_cell.angle_beta   90.00
_cell.angle_gamma   90.00
#
_symmetry.space_group_name_H-M   'P 1'
#
loop_
_entity.id
_entity.type
_entity.pdbx_description
1 polymer ?
#
loop_
_entity_poly.entity_id
_entity_poly.type
_entity_poly.pdbx_seq_one_letter_code
_entity_poly.pdbx_strand_id
1 'polypeptide(L)'
;MAGDRCALGGRLRRCKRPPRDTCQYCARPICEEHAYVLEGYDAVCVRPACTAKHDDLPRHHEYVRGVRLRNRDGLCGFDGCENNHTFDCTKCGGRFCLRHLSDELYPSMGSRDDAEMAIVCAHCWERRTIWSKP
;
A
#
# COMPACT_ATOMS: atom_id res chain seq x y z
N MET A 1 18.80 19.31 0.50
CA MET A 1 18.10 20.61 0.50
C MET A 1 16.66 20.36 0.09
N ALA A 2 15.70 20.55 1.01
CA ALA A 2 14.28 20.54 0.65
C ALA A 2 14.04 21.73 -0.29
N GLY A 3 13.41 21.50 -1.45
CA GLY A 3 13.18 22.59 -2.41
C GLY A 3 12.41 23.73 -1.77
N ASP A 4 12.81 24.98 -2.02
CA ASP A 4 12.37 26.19 -1.29
C ASP A 4 10.85 26.48 -1.32
N ARG A 5 10.07 25.65 -2.02
CA ARG A 5 8.63 25.83 -2.22
C ARG A 5 7.93 24.48 -2.32
N CYS A 6 6.66 24.47 -1.95
CA CYS A 6 5.77 23.34 -2.22
C CYS A 6 5.77 22.97 -3.72
N ALA A 7 5.90 21.67 -4.01
CA ALA A 7 5.95 21.13 -5.36
C ALA A 7 4.56 20.84 -5.98
N LEU A 8 3.46 21.18 -5.28
CA LEU A 8 2.09 21.04 -5.78
C LEU A 8 1.54 22.34 -6.38
N GLY A 9 0.45 22.20 -7.12
CA GLY A 9 -0.19 23.26 -7.91
C GLY A 9 -0.35 22.86 -9.39
N GLY A 10 -1.24 23.57 -10.09
CA GLY A 10 -1.50 23.32 -11.51
C GLY A 10 -0.36 23.78 -12.42
N ARG A 11 -0.40 23.38 -13.70
CA ARG A 11 0.62 23.71 -14.70
C ARG A 11 0.87 25.21 -14.87
N LEU A 12 -0.16 26.03 -14.59
CA LEU A 12 -0.14 27.49 -14.72
C LEU A 12 0.09 28.24 -13.38
N ARG A 13 -0.15 27.59 -12.23
CA ARG A 13 0.01 28.19 -10.90
C ARG A 13 0.54 27.15 -9.92
N ARG A 14 1.86 27.15 -9.72
CA ARG A 14 2.50 26.38 -8.64
C ARG A 14 2.26 27.07 -7.30
N CYS A 15 2.11 26.27 -6.26
CA CYS A 15 2.09 26.76 -4.90
C CYS A 15 3.43 27.47 -4.59
N LYS A 16 3.35 28.63 -3.95
CA LYS A 16 4.53 29.42 -3.58
C LYS A 16 4.88 29.33 -2.09
N ARG A 17 4.09 28.60 -1.31
CA ARG A 17 4.26 28.47 0.13
C ARG A 17 5.53 27.68 0.46
N PRO A 18 6.20 27.99 1.58
CA PRO A 18 7.32 27.20 2.05
C PRO A 18 6.85 25.77 2.32
N PRO A 19 7.69 24.76 2.04
CA PRO A 19 7.37 23.40 2.41
C PRO A 19 7.42 23.25 3.94
N ARG A 20 6.54 22.41 4.46
CA ARG A 20 6.51 21.99 5.85
C ARG A 20 7.04 20.57 5.98
N ASP A 21 6.69 19.71 5.03
CA ASP A 21 7.02 18.28 5.03
C ASP A 21 7.52 17.82 3.66
N THR A 22 7.97 16.57 3.61
CA THR A 22 8.30 15.86 2.38
C THR A 22 7.36 14.67 2.24
N CYS A 23 6.69 14.56 1.09
CA CYS A 23 5.76 13.46 0.84
C CYS A 23 6.49 12.11 0.94
N GLN A 24 6.03 11.24 1.84
CA GLN A 24 6.64 9.95 2.10
C GLN A 24 6.75 9.04 0.87
N TYR A 25 5.85 9.16 -0.11
CA TYR A 25 5.83 8.28 -1.28
C TYR A 25 6.53 8.80 -2.52
N CYS A 26 6.49 10.12 -2.77
CA CYS A 26 7.08 10.70 -3.98
C CYS A 26 8.25 11.65 -3.70
N ALA A 27 8.66 11.77 -2.43
CA ALA A 27 9.75 12.61 -1.95
C ALA A 27 9.64 14.10 -2.31
N ARG A 28 8.45 14.57 -2.72
CA ARG A 28 8.23 15.96 -3.11
C ARG A 28 8.00 16.83 -1.87
N PRO A 29 8.59 18.05 -1.82
CA PRO A 29 8.32 19.00 -0.73
C PRO A 29 6.86 19.48 -0.81
N ILE A 30 6.17 19.50 0.33
CA ILE A 30 4.74 19.84 0.46
C ILE A 30 4.53 20.88 1.56
N CYS A 31 3.64 21.84 1.33
CA CYS A 31 3.19 22.75 2.39
C CYS A 31 1.99 22.15 3.12
N GLU A 32 1.61 22.76 4.25
CA GLU A 32 0.50 22.32 5.10
C GLU A 32 -0.83 22.15 4.35
N GLU A 33 -1.19 23.05 3.43
CA GLU A 33 -2.43 22.91 2.63
C GLU A 33 -2.41 21.77 1.61
N HIS A 34 -1.21 21.32 1.23
CA HIS A 34 -1.01 20.26 0.25
C HIS A 34 -0.54 18.96 0.90
N ALA A 35 -0.54 18.92 2.23
CA ALA A 35 -0.31 17.74 3.03
C ALA A 35 -1.63 17.04 3.32
N TYR A 36 -1.61 15.72 3.20
CA TYR A 36 -2.63 14.83 3.70
C TYR A 36 -2.00 13.98 4.79
N VAL A 37 -2.61 13.99 5.98
CA VAL A 37 -2.09 13.33 7.18
C VAL A 37 -3.19 12.46 7.73
N LEU A 38 -2.83 11.21 8.05
CA LEU A 38 -3.66 10.27 8.79
C LEU A 38 -3.00 10.06 10.14
N GLU A 39 -3.79 9.95 11.20
CA GLU A 39 -3.27 9.76 12.55
C GLU A 39 -2.40 8.49 12.64
N GLY A 40 -1.18 8.63 13.15
CA GLY A 40 -0.22 7.54 13.24
C GLY A 40 0.58 7.26 11.95
N TYR A 41 0.45 8.10 10.92
CA TYR A 41 1.17 7.96 9.66
C TYR A 41 1.83 9.27 9.22
N ASP A 42 2.89 9.17 8.41
CA ASP A 42 3.63 10.32 7.87
C ASP A 42 2.80 11.17 6.91
N ALA A 43 3.19 12.42 6.73
CA ALA A 43 2.54 13.31 5.76
C ALA A 43 2.80 12.87 4.31
N VAL A 44 1.74 12.89 3.49
CA VAL A 44 1.82 12.66 2.05
C VAL A 44 1.24 13.84 1.28
N CYS A 45 1.54 13.93 -0.01
CA CYS A 45 0.95 14.97 -0.85
C CYS A 45 -0.50 14.61 -1.23
N VAL A 46 -1.36 15.61 -1.42
CA VAL A 46 -2.78 15.44 -1.81
C VAL A 46 -3.01 14.87 -3.24
N ARG A 47 -1.97 14.34 -3.90
CA ARG A 47 -2.13 13.72 -5.22
C ARG A 47 -2.85 12.38 -5.11
N PRO A 48 -3.75 12.05 -6.04
CA PRO A 48 -4.55 10.82 -5.97
C PRO A 48 -3.73 9.54 -5.77
N ALA A 49 -2.55 9.42 -6.38
CA ALA A 49 -1.70 8.24 -6.22
C ALA A 49 -1.12 8.12 -4.80
N CYS A 50 -0.67 9.23 -4.20
CA CYS A 50 -0.10 9.25 -2.86
C CYS A 50 -1.18 9.09 -1.80
N THR A 51 -2.33 9.76 -1.95
CA THR A 51 -3.46 9.59 -1.02
C THR A 51 -4.01 8.17 -1.06
N ALA A 52 -4.14 7.55 -2.25
CA ALA A 52 -4.59 6.17 -2.36
C ALA A 52 -3.66 5.17 -1.66
N LYS A 53 -2.32 5.35 -1.74
CA LYS A 53 -1.34 4.54 -0.99
C LYS A 53 -1.48 4.76 0.51
N HIS A 54 -1.73 6.00 0.92
CA HIS A 54 -1.90 6.37 2.33
C HIS A 54 -3.15 5.74 2.94
N ASP A 55 -4.27 5.82 2.24
CA ASP A 55 -5.55 5.24 2.65
C ASP A 55 -5.55 3.71 2.63
N ASP A 56 -4.73 3.10 1.76
CA ASP A 56 -4.56 1.65 1.67
C ASP A 56 -3.84 1.08 2.90
N LEU A 57 -2.86 1.79 3.47
CA LEU A 57 -2.06 1.26 4.59
C LEU A 57 -2.89 0.89 5.83
N PRO A 58 -3.76 1.76 6.39
CA PRO A 58 -4.63 1.41 7.51
C PRO A 58 -5.54 0.22 7.20
N ARG A 59 -6.14 0.20 6.00
CA ARG A 59 -7.01 -0.90 5.54
C ARG A 59 -6.25 -2.21 5.46
N HIS A 60 -5.02 -2.17 4.97
CA HIS A 60 -4.16 -3.34 4.91
C HIS A 60 -3.79 -3.84 6.31
N HIS A 61 -3.46 -2.94 7.24
CA HIS A 61 -3.19 -3.32 8.63
C HIS A 61 -4.40 -3.98 9.30
N GLU A 62 -5.60 -3.45 9.06
CA GLU A 62 -6.84 -4.06 9.54
C GLU A 62 -7.08 -5.44 8.94
N TYR A 63 -6.93 -5.58 7.62
CA TYR A 63 -7.00 -6.87 6.94
C TYR A 63 -6.03 -7.89 7.55
N VAL A 64 -4.75 -7.51 7.72
CA VAL A 64 -3.72 -8.40 8.28
C VAL A 64 -4.05 -8.80 9.72
N ARG A 65 -4.62 -7.89 10.52
CA ARG A 65 -5.12 -8.24 11.86
C ARG A 65 -6.22 -9.31 11.78
N GLY A 66 -7.19 -9.15 10.89
CA GLY A 66 -8.25 -10.15 10.66
C GLY A 66 -7.71 -11.52 10.25
N VAL A 67 -6.78 -11.54 9.29
CA VAL A 67 -6.10 -12.76 8.84
C VAL A 67 -5.38 -13.45 9.99
N ARG A 68 -4.63 -12.70 10.80
CA ARG A 68 -3.88 -13.26 11.94
C ARG A 68 -4.79 -13.85 13.01
N LEU A 69 -5.94 -13.23 13.27
CA LEU A 69 -6.94 -13.77 14.20
C LEU A 69 -7.43 -15.13 13.72
N ARG A 70 -7.83 -15.25 12.44
CA ARG A 70 -8.26 -16.53 11.86
C ARG A 70 -7.15 -17.57 11.87
N ASN A 71 -5.93 -17.18 11.52
CA ASN A 71 -4.79 -18.09 11.48
C ASN A 71 -4.40 -18.61 12.86
N ARG A 72 -4.65 -17.86 13.94
CA ARG A 72 -4.44 -18.37 15.30
C ARG A 72 -5.36 -19.55 15.62
N ASP A 73 -6.55 -19.55 15.03
CA ASP A 73 -7.55 -20.61 15.20
C ASP A 73 -7.36 -21.77 14.20
N GLY A 74 -6.23 -21.79 13.47
CA GLY A 74 -5.92 -22.82 12.46
C GLY A 74 -6.61 -22.61 11.10
N LEU A 75 -7.44 -21.57 10.99
CA LEU A 75 -8.28 -21.34 9.82
C LEU A 75 -7.56 -20.53 8.72
N CYS A 76 -7.99 -20.76 7.49
CA CYS A 76 -7.61 -19.94 6.34
C CYS A 76 -7.90 -18.46 6.62
N GLY A 77 -6.94 -17.59 6.27
CA GLY A 77 -7.04 -16.14 6.45
C GLY A 77 -8.13 -15.47 5.61
N PHE A 78 -8.71 -16.18 4.63
CA PHE A 78 -9.86 -15.71 3.88
C PHE A 78 -11.11 -15.72 4.76
N ASP A 79 -11.85 -14.62 4.76
CA ASP A 79 -13.05 -14.49 5.59
C ASP A 79 -14.14 -15.49 5.16
N GLY A 80 -14.78 -16.11 6.15
CA GLY A 80 -15.76 -17.17 5.90
C GLY A 80 -15.20 -18.51 5.40
N CYS A 81 -13.88 -18.70 5.27
CA CYS A 81 -13.32 -20.00 4.90
C CYS A 81 -13.01 -20.87 6.13
N GLU A 82 -13.65 -22.03 6.22
CA GLU A 82 -13.48 -22.98 7.34
C GLU A 82 -12.34 -24.01 7.12
N ASN A 83 -11.67 -23.98 5.97
CA ASN A 83 -10.53 -24.87 5.72
C ASN A 83 -9.32 -24.48 6.56
N ASN A 84 -8.49 -25.46 6.90
CA ASN A 84 -7.19 -25.23 7.52
C ASN A 84 -6.25 -24.46 6.57
N HIS A 85 -5.39 -23.63 7.14
CA HIS A 85 -4.34 -22.96 6.38
C HIS A 85 -3.13 -23.87 6.16
N THR A 86 -2.41 -23.70 5.04
CA THR A 86 -1.26 -24.55 4.69
C THR A 86 -0.09 -23.74 4.14
N PHE A 87 -0.35 -22.59 3.53
CA PHE A 87 0.66 -21.82 2.79
C PHE A 87 0.62 -20.35 3.21
N ASP A 88 1.78 -19.69 3.11
CA ASP A 88 1.94 -18.27 3.44
C ASP A 88 1.84 -17.39 2.19
N CYS A 89 1.13 -16.27 2.32
CA CYS A 89 1.18 -15.18 1.35
C CYS A 89 2.50 -14.42 1.51
N THR A 90 3.30 -14.33 0.46
CA THR A 90 4.64 -13.71 0.50
C THR A 90 4.61 -12.19 0.77
N LYS A 91 3.46 -11.53 0.55
CA LYS A 91 3.32 -10.08 0.70
C LYS A 91 2.82 -9.64 2.07
N CYS A 92 1.89 -10.37 2.67
CA CYS A 92 1.33 -10.01 3.99
C CYS A 92 1.74 -10.96 5.12
N GLY A 93 2.37 -12.09 4.81
CA GLY A 93 2.72 -13.14 5.78
C GLY A 93 1.50 -13.84 6.40
N GLY A 94 0.31 -13.65 5.83
CA GLY A 94 -0.91 -14.35 6.25
C GLY A 94 -0.94 -15.77 5.71
N ARG A 95 -1.57 -16.70 6.45
CA ARG A 95 -1.70 -18.11 6.09
C ARG A 95 -3.05 -18.41 5.45
N PHE A 96 -3.05 -19.17 4.37
CA PHE A 96 -4.23 -19.49 3.57
C PHE A 96 -4.22 -20.95 3.11
N CYS A 97 -5.38 -21.46 2.70
CA CYS A 97 -5.47 -22.71 1.95
C CYS A 97 -5.16 -22.45 0.48
N LEU A 98 -4.82 -23.50 -0.28
CA LEU A 98 -4.42 -23.37 -1.69
C LEU A 98 -5.48 -22.67 -2.55
N ARG A 99 -6.77 -22.83 -2.23
CA ARG A 99 -7.89 -22.20 -2.95
C ARG A 99 -7.93 -20.68 -2.86
N HIS A 100 -7.30 -20.09 -1.84
CA HIS A 100 -7.32 -18.65 -1.59
C HIS A 100 -5.95 -18.00 -1.82
N LEU A 101 -5.07 -18.72 -2.52
CA LEU A 101 -3.81 -18.20 -3.00
C LEU A 101 -3.80 -18.28 -4.51
N SER A 102 -3.25 -17.25 -5.12
CA SER A 102 -2.85 -17.27 -6.51
C SER A 102 -1.38 -17.70 -6.58
N ASP A 103 -1.08 -18.56 -7.54
CA ASP A 103 0.26 -18.99 -7.95
C ASP A 103 0.75 -18.23 -9.20
N GLU A 104 0.06 -17.15 -9.59
CA GLU A 104 0.44 -16.32 -10.72
C GLU A 104 1.72 -15.52 -10.45
N LEU A 105 2.45 -15.20 -11.53
CA LEU A 105 3.63 -14.32 -11.46
C LEU A 105 3.24 -12.96 -10.89
N TYR A 106 3.85 -12.58 -9.77
CA TYR A 106 3.62 -11.29 -9.15
C TYR A 106 4.62 -10.27 -9.71
N PRO A 107 4.16 -9.16 -10.31
CA PRO A 107 5.07 -8.13 -10.80
C PRO A 107 5.88 -7.56 -9.62
N SER A 108 7.22 -7.55 -9.70
CA SER A 108 8.01 -6.90 -8.65
C SER A 108 7.74 -5.40 -8.63
N MET A 109 7.93 -4.80 -7.46
CA MET A 109 7.87 -3.35 -7.32
C MET A 109 9.20 -2.73 -7.80
N GLY A 110 9.31 -2.42 -9.10
CA GLY A 110 10.45 -1.64 -9.59
C GLY A 110 10.70 -1.67 -11.09
N SER A 111 10.34 -2.76 -11.78
CA SER A 111 10.47 -2.88 -13.22
C SER A 111 9.37 -3.79 -13.77
N ARG A 112 8.99 -3.58 -15.04
CA ARG A 112 8.05 -4.46 -15.74
C ARG A 112 8.68 -5.83 -16.08
N ASP A 113 10.00 -5.93 -15.97
CA ASP A 113 10.81 -7.03 -16.48
C ASP A 113 11.25 -8.00 -15.38
N ASP A 114 11.15 -7.62 -14.10
CA ASP A 114 11.49 -8.48 -12.97
C ASP A 114 10.22 -9.04 -12.30
N ALA A 115 9.42 -9.85 -13.00
CA ALA A 115 8.33 -10.57 -12.34
C ALA A 115 8.90 -11.68 -11.45
N GLU A 116 8.50 -11.73 -10.18
CA GLU A 116 8.89 -12.80 -9.26
C GLU A 116 7.74 -13.80 -9.11
N MET A 117 8.08 -15.09 -9.05
CA MET A 117 7.11 -16.08 -8.59
C MET A 117 6.80 -15.81 -7.13
N ALA A 118 5.55 -15.46 -6.84
CA ALA A 118 5.11 -15.21 -5.48
C ALA A 118 3.70 -15.80 -5.29
N ILE A 119 3.53 -16.52 -4.19
CA ILE A 119 2.24 -17.04 -3.77
C ILE A 119 1.54 -15.95 -2.96
N VAL A 120 0.38 -15.50 -3.42
CA VAL A 120 -0.26 -14.29 -2.90
C VAL A 120 -1.75 -14.44 -2.71
N CYS A 121 -2.28 -13.86 -1.64
CA CYS A 121 -3.72 -13.79 -1.41
C CYS A 121 -4.40 -12.76 -2.33
N ALA A 122 -5.70 -12.93 -2.57
CA ALA A 122 -6.50 -12.03 -3.40
C ALA A 122 -6.39 -10.54 -2.97
N HIS A 123 -6.38 -10.26 -1.67
CA HIS A 123 -6.23 -8.89 -1.17
C HIS A 123 -4.88 -8.26 -1.57
N CYS A 124 -3.77 -8.99 -1.43
CA CYS A 124 -2.47 -8.46 -1.84
C CYS A 124 -2.37 -8.33 -3.36
N TRP A 125 -2.99 -9.26 -4.09
CA TRP A 125 -3.11 -9.15 -5.54
C TRP A 125 -3.80 -7.85 -5.94
N GLU A 126 -4.97 -7.53 -5.40
CA GLU A 126 -5.70 -6.31 -5.74
C GLU A 126 -4.92 -5.03 -5.40
N ARG A 127 -4.26 -5.01 -4.23
CA ARG A 127 -3.44 -3.89 -3.75
C ARG A 127 -2.31 -3.51 -4.70
N ARG A 128 -1.80 -4.45 -5.50
CA ARG A 128 -0.73 -4.16 -6.49
C ARG A 128 -1.06 -2.99 -7.40
N THR A 129 -2.33 -2.78 -7.72
CA THR A 129 -2.80 -1.70 -8.61
C THR A 129 -2.69 -0.30 -7.99
N ILE A 130 -2.69 -0.21 -6.66
CA ILE A 130 -2.48 1.04 -5.91
C ILE A 130 -0.99 1.36 -5.88
N TRP A 131 -0.17 0.35 -5.62
CA TRP A 131 1.27 0.49 -5.40
C TRP A 131 2.10 0.56 -6.68
N SER A 132 1.57 0.11 -7.82
CA SER A 132 2.22 0.25 -9.13
C SER A 132 2.16 1.67 -9.70
N LYS A 133 1.36 2.57 -9.11
CA LYS A 133 1.27 3.97 -9.54
C LYS A 133 2.49 4.75 -9.02
N PRO A 134 3.14 5.57 -9.85
CA PRO A 134 4.25 6.42 -9.43
C PRO A 134 3.81 7.55 -8.48
#